data_AF-A0A661PHL6-F1
#
_entry.id   AF-A0A661PHL6-F1
#
_cell.length_a   1.000
_cell.length_b   1.000
_cell.length_c   1.000
_cell.angle_alpha   90.00
_cell.angle_beta   90.00
_cell.angle_gamma   90.00
#
_symmetry.space_group_name_H-M   'P 1'
#
loop_
_entity.id
_entity.type
_entity.pdbx_description
1 polymer ?
#
loop_
_entity_poly.entity_id
_entity_poly.type
_entity_poly.pdbx_seq_one_letter_code
_entity_poly.pdbx_strand_id
1 'polypeptide(L)'
;MLVLIPCSAACGPSEEKREAQAVQAAINRVRKADHPGRAAVLVELEQLTAKGLQAEQARAACAIAFRALEDAETLTAKVEKEVAAHSSAGIAPPADLLTRLEKAQKLLDGSEAKMPACQQAVKALQQLLR
;
A
#
# COMPACT_ATOMS: atom_id res chain seq x y z
N MET A 1 -18.46 57.63 -3.69
CA MET A 1 -17.40 56.75 -3.15
C MET A 1 -17.97 55.35 -3.01
N LEU A 2 -17.78 54.49 -4.02
CA LEU A 2 -18.17 53.08 -3.93
C LEU A 2 -17.04 52.33 -3.22
N VAL A 3 -17.35 51.79 -2.06
CA VAL A 3 -16.46 50.89 -1.30
C VAL A 3 -16.50 49.53 -1.99
N LEU A 4 -15.43 49.18 -2.70
CA LEU A 4 -15.23 47.83 -3.24
C LEU A 4 -15.00 46.85 -2.08
N ILE A 5 -15.87 45.85 -2.02
CA ILE A 5 -15.81 44.71 -1.10
C ILE A 5 -14.57 43.87 -1.46
N PRO A 6 -13.65 43.60 -0.53
CA PRO A 6 -12.54 42.70 -0.78
C PRO A 6 -13.09 41.28 -0.91
N CYS A 7 -12.93 40.69 -2.09
CA CYS A 7 -13.05 39.25 -2.29
C CYS A 7 -12.05 38.58 -1.35
N SER A 8 -12.56 37.96 -0.29
CA SER A 8 -11.81 37.00 0.52
C SER A 8 -11.40 35.85 -0.39
N ALA A 9 -10.20 35.94 -0.97
CA ALA A 9 -9.56 34.83 -1.65
C ALA A 9 -9.60 33.64 -0.70
N ALA A 10 -10.27 32.57 -1.13
CA ALA A 10 -10.23 31.29 -0.45
C ALA A 10 -8.79 30.74 -0.55
N CYS A 11 -7.92 31.18 0.36
CA CYS A 11 -6.56 30.68 0.54
C CYS A 11 -6.61 29.29 1.19
N GLY A 12 -7.23 28.33 0.51
CA GLY A 12 -7.18 26.91 0.87
C GLY A 12 -6.17 26.17 -0.02
N PRO A 13 -5.61 25.03 0.44
CA PRO A 13 -4.83 24.17 -0.43
C PRO A 13 -5.67 23.76 -1.64
N SER A 14 -5.05 23.75 -2.83
CA SER A 14 -5.69 23.30 -4.07
C SER A 14 -6.24 21.88 -3.89
N GLU A 15 -7.27 21.53 -4.67
CA GLU A 15 -7.85 20.18 -4.69
C GLU A 15 -6.76 19.11 -4.88
N GLU A 16 -5.83 19.38 -5.79
CA GLU A 16 -4.67 18.53 -6.05
C GLU A 16 -3.77 18.32 -4.80
N LYS A 17 -3.50 19.38 -4.02
CA LYS A 17 -2.74 19.24 -2.76
C LYS A 17 -3.52 18.44 -1.72
N ARG A 18 -4.85 18.56 -1.65
CA ARG A 18 -5.68 17.78 -0.73
C ARG A 18 -5.70 16.29 -1.09
N GLU A 19 -5.84 15.98 -2.38
CA GLU A 19 -5.76 14.60 -2.89
C GLU A 19 -4.38 13.99 -2.57
N ALA A 20 -3.30 14.73 -2.85
CA ALA A 20 -1.95 14.28 -2.57
C ALA A 20 -1.71 14.02 -1.07
N GLN A 21 -2.27 14.85 -0.18
CA GLN A 21 -2.20 14.62 1.27
C GLN A 21 -2.96 13.35 1.67
N ALA A 22 -4.16 13.13 1.12
CA ALA A 22 -4.98 11.95 1.42
C ALA A 22 -4.26 10.66 1.00
N VAL A 23 -3.70 10.63 -0.22
CA VAL A 23 -2.93 9.49 -0.73
C VAL A 23 -1.67 9.27 0.12
N GLN A 24 -0.91 10.32 0.42
CA GLN A 24 0.29 10.20 1.26
C GLN A 24 -0.04 9.66 2.66
N ALA A 25 -1.15 10.09 3.26
CA ALA A 25 -1.61 9.60 4.55
C ALA A 25 -1.99 8.12 4.49
N ALA A 26 -2.73 7.67 3.48
CA ALA A 26 -3.08 6.27 3.31
C ALA A 26 -1.85 5.38 3.09
N ILE A 27 -0.90 5.79 2.24
CA ILE A 27 0.38 5.08 2.06
C ILE A 27 1.13 4.95 3.38
N ASN A 28 1.15 6.01 4.20
CA ASN A 28 1.77 5.97 5.52
C ASN A 28 1.08 5.01 6.47
N ARG A 29 -0.25 4.91 6.43
CA ARG A 29 -0.99 3.93 7.24
C ARG A 29 -0.67 2.50 6.79
N VAL A 30 -0.68 2.21 5.49
CA VAL A 30 -0.33 0.88 4.97
C VAL A 30 1.07 0.46 5.40
N ARG A 31 2.04 1.37 5.27
CA ARG A 31 3.44 1.11 5.66
C ARG A 31 3.63 0.83 7.16
N LYS A 32 2.78 1.42 8.01
CA LYS A 32 2.83 1.23 9.48
C LYS A 32 1.98 0.06 9.97
N ALA A 33 1.16 -0.52 9.10
CA ALA A 33 0.30 -1.63 9.46
C ALA A 33 1.06 -2.95 9.34
N ASP A 34 1.02 -3.74 10.40
CA ASP A 34 1.53 -5.11 10.40
C ASP A 34 0.50 -6.08 9.86
N HIS A 35 0.94 -7.27 9.43
CA HIS A 35 0.05 -8.37 9.11
C HIS A 35 -0.60 -8.93 10.39
N PRO A 36 -1.91 -9.25 10.39
CA PRO A 36 -2.87 -9.20 9.27
C PRO A 36 -3.63 -7.87 9.12
N GLY A 37 -3.33 -6.86 9.92
CA GLY A 37 -4.03 -5.56 9.92
C GLY A 37 -3.82 -4.73 8.64
N ARG A 38 -2.77 -4.99 7.87
CA ARG A 38 -2.44 -4.25 6.65
C ARG A 38 -3.46 -4.41 5.52
N ALA A 39 -4.10 -5.57 5.39
CA ALA A 39 -5.07 -5.84 4.32
C ALA A 39 -6.23 -4.82 4.30
N ALA A 40 -6.78 -4.46 5.47
CA ALA A 40 -7.87 -3.50 5.57
C ALA A 40 -7.44 -2.10 5.11
N VAL A 41 -6.27 -1.65 5.56
CA VAL A 41 -5.73 -0.33 5.23
C VAL A 41 -5.31 -0.26 3.75
N LEU A 42 -4.86 -1.38 3.17
CA LEU A 42 -4.53 -1.46 1.76
C LEU A 42 -5.78 -1.28 0.87
N VAL A 43 -6.92 -1.84 1.27
CA VAL A 43 -8.19 -1.62 0.57
C VAL A 43 -8.58 -0.15 0.60
N GLU A 44 -8.36 0.57 1.71
CA GLU A 44 -8.58 2.02 1.75
C GLU A 44 -7.71 2.75 0.71
N LEU A 45 -6.42 2.40 0.61
CA LEU A 45 -5.51 3.01 -0.36
C LEU A 45 -5.99 2.75 -1.80
N GLU A 46 -6.42 1.53 -2.11
CA GLU A 46 -6.90 1.16 -3.45
C GLU A 46 -8.19 1.88 -3.84
N GLN A 47 -9.08 2.12 -2.87
CA GLN A 47 -10.36 2.78 -3.08
C GLN A 47 -10.27 4.31 -3.11
N LEU A 48 -9.13 4.91 -2.74
CA LEU A 48 -8.95 6.35 -2.85
C LEU A 48 -9.02 6.79 -4.31
N THR A 49 -9.96 7.68 -4.62
CA THR A 49 -10.00 8.38 -5.89
C THR A 49 -8.95 9.49 -5.88
N ALA A 50 -8.01 9.43 -6.83
CA ALA A 50 -7.03 10.49 -7.07
C ALA A 50 -7.09 10.87 -8.56
N LYS A 51 -7.26 12.16 -8.85
CA LYS A 51 -7.30 12.69 -10.22
C LYS A 51 -5.99 13.36 -10.60
N GLY A 52 -5.29 13.94 -9.62
CA GLY A 52 -3.94 14.48 -9.81
C GLY A 52 -2.96 13.38 -10.22
N LEU A 53 -2.16 13.64 -11.26
CA LEU A 53 -1.27 12.66 -11.87
C LEU A 53 -0.32 12.01 -10.84
N GLN A 54 0.31 12.81 -9.98
CA GLN A 54 1.25 12.31 -8.97
C GLN A 54 0.54 11.48 -7.89
N ALA A 55 -0.67 11.89 -7.50
CA ALA A 55 -1.47 11.20 -6.49
C ALA A 55 -1.97 9.85 -7.01
N GLU A 56 -2.44 9.79 -8.27
CA GLU A 56 -2.84 8.55 -8.93
C GLU A 56 -1.66 7.58 -9.05
N GLN A 57 -0.52 8.05 -9.58
CA GLN A 57 0.67 7.23 -9.74
C GLN A 57 1.19 6.68 -8.40
N ALA A 58 1.23 7.52 -7.36
CA ALA A 58 1.66 7.08 -6.03
C ALA A 58 0.69 6.05 -5.43
N ARG A 59 -0.63 6.28 -5.56
CA ARG A 59 -1.65 5.34 -5.11
C ARG A 59 -1.48 4.00 -5.83
N ALA A 60 -1.43 3.99 -7.16
CA ALA A 60 -1.36 2.78 -7.96
C ALA A 60 -0.06 2.00 -7.72
N ALA A 61 1.09 2.68 -7.79
CA ALA A 61 2.39 2.03 -7.61
C ALA A 61 2.52 1.41 -6.20
N CYS A 62 2.09 2.14 -5.17
CA CYS A 62 2.17 1.63 -3.81
C CYS A 62 1.12 0.55 -3.52
N ALA A 63 -0.10 0.66 -4.04
CA ALA A 63 -1.11 -0.39 -3.89
C ALA A 63 -0.62 -1.73 -4.46
N ILE A 64 -0.06 -1.74 -5.68
CA ILE A 64 0.45 -2.97 -6.30
C ILE A 64 1.61 -3.55 -5.48
N ALA A 65 2.53 -2.70 -5.01
CA ALA A 65 3.69 -3.14 -4.25
C ALA A 65 3.26 -3.74 -2.89
N PHE A 66 2.41 -3.05 -2.13
CA PHE A 66 1.92 -3.54 -0.84
C PHE A 66 0.97 -4.73 -0.96
N ARG A 67 0.20 -4.85 -2.05
CA ARG A 67 -0.64 -6.03 -2.31
C ARG A 67 0.20 -7.29 -2.47
N ALA A 68 1.28 -7.21 -3.25
CA ALA A 68 2.19 -8.34 -3.41
C ALA A 68 2.83 -8.75 -2.07
N LEU A 69 3.18 -7.77 -1.22
CA LEU A 69 3.69 -8.04 0.13
C LEU A 69 2.65 -8.74 1.01
N GLU A 70 1.41 -8.24 1.03
CA GLU A 70 0.33 -8.82 1.84
C GLU A 70 -0.02 -10.24 1.41
N ASP A 71 -0.05 -10.50 0.10
CA ASP A 71 -0.29 -11.83 -0.45
C ASP A 71 0.82 -12.82 -0.05
N ALA A 72 2.08 -12.35 -0.04
CA ALA A 72 3.23 -13.14 0.37
C ALA A 72 3.21 -13.50 1.86
N GLU A 73 2.96 -12.51 2.72
CA GLU A 73 2.87 -12.70 4.17
C GLU A 73 1.67 -13.59 4.54
N THR A 74 0.51 -13.38 3.89
CA THR A 74 -0.66 -14.24 4.07
C THR A 74 -0.37 -15.70 3.70
N LEU A 75 0.34 -15.94 2.59
CA LEU A 75 0.70 -17.29 2.19
C LEU A 75 1.71 -17.92 3.16
N THR A 76 2.69 -17.13 3.62
CA THR A 76 3.70 -17.57 4.60
C THR A 76 3.04 -17.96 5.91
N ALA A 77 2.17 -17.11 6.47
CA ALA A 77 1.43 -17.40 7.70
C ALA A 77 0.54 -18.65 7.57
N LYS A 78 -0.06 -18.89 6.39
CA LYS A 78 -0.80 -20.14 6.11
C LYS A 78 0.12 -21.36 6.15
N VAL A 79 1.27 -21.28 5.49
CA VAL A 79 2.24 -22.39 5.47
C VAL A 79 2.76 -22.66 6.88
N GLU A 80 3.15 -21.64 7.63
CA GLU A 80 3.61 -21.78 9.03
C GLU A 80 2.57 -22.44 9.92
N LYS A 81 1.30 -22.00 9.82
CA LYS A 81 0.19 -22.59 10.57
C LYS A 81 -0.02 -24.06 10.21
N GLU A 82 0.07 -24.41 8.94
CA GLU A 82 -0.04 -25.80 8.48
C GLU A 82 1.13 -26.65 8.96
N VAL A 83 2.37 -26.15 8.88
CA VAL A 83 3.55 -26.86 9.40
C VAL A 83 3.41 -27.11 10.90
N ALA A 84 2.99 -26.10 11.66
CA ALA A 84 2.76 -26.24 13.09
C ALA A 84 1.66 -27.28 13.40
N ALA A 85 0.57 -27.28 12.63
CA ALA A 85 -0.51 -28.26 12.78
C ALA A 85 -0.04 -29.70 12.48
N HIS A 86 0.69 -29.92 11.39
CA HIS A 86 1.21 -31.24 11.02
C HIS A 86 2.26 -31.74 12.02
N SER A 87 3.16 -30.86 12.45
CA SER A 87 4.17 -31.17 13.47
C SER A 87 3.53 -31.58 14.80
N SER A 88 2.47 -30.87 15.21
CA SER A 88 1.73 -31.17 16.45
C SER A 88 0.91 -32.45 16.35
N ALA A 89 0.46 -32.81 15.14
CA ALA A 89 -0.27 -34.04 14.87
C ALA A 89 0.63 -35.26 14.64
N GLY A 90 1.95 -35.07 14.52
CA GLY A 90 2.90 -36.13 14.16
C GLY A 90 2.71 -36.65 12.73
N ILE A 91 2.13 -35.83 11.84
CA ILE A 91 1.85 -36.18 10.44
C ILE A 91 2.88 -35.51 9.54
N ALA A 92 3.27 -36.18 8.45
CA ALA A 92 4.13 -35.59 7.44
C ALA A 92 3.53 -34.31 6.85
N PRO A 93 4.33 -33.25 6.60
CA PRO A 93 3.84 -32.04 5.94
C PRO A 93 3.26 -32.33 4.54
N PRO A 94 2.41 -31.44 4.01
CA PRO A 94 1.89 -31.56 2.65
C PRO A 94 3.02 -31.64 1.61
N ALA A 95 2.87 -32.47 0.59
CA ALA A 95 3.89 -32.65 -0.46
C ALA A 95 4.13 -31.38 -1.29
N ASP A 96 3.15 -30.47 -1.36
CA ASP A 96 3.21 -29.20 -2.09
C ASP A 96 3.78 -28.04 -1.25
N LEU A 97 4.22 -28.29 -0.01
CA LEU A 97 4.74 -27.27 0.89
C LEU A 97 5.87 -26.44 0.28
N LEU A 98 6.84 -27.10 -0.36
CA LEU A 98 7.96 -26.43 -1.02
C LEU A 98 7.48 -25.53 -2.16
N THR A 99 6.56 -26.00 -2.99
CA THR A 99 5.96 -25.21 -4.07
C THR A 99 5.25 -23.97 -3.55
N ARG A 100 4.58 -24.07 -2.39
CA ARG A 100 3.91 -22.95 -1.74
C ARG A 100 4.90 -21.95 -1.13
N LEU A 101 5.99 -22.41 -0.54
CA LEU A 101 7.07 -21.55 -0.06
C LEU A 101 7.75 -20.82 -1.22
N GLU A 102 8.05 -21.51 -2.32
CA GLU A 102 8.58 -20.89 -3.54
C GLU A 102 7.61 -19.83 -4.10
N LYS A 103 6.30 -20.09 -4.06
CA LYS A 103 5.29 -19.11 -4.46
C LYS A 103 5.29 -17.90 -3.53
N ALA A 104 5.41 -18.09 -2.21
CA ALA A 104 5.51 -16.99 -1.26
C ALA A 104 6.76 -16.14 -1.53
N GLN A 105 7.91 -16.79 -1.76
CA GLN A 105 9.16 -16.10 -2.12
C GLN A 105 9.01 -15.29 -3.41
N LYS A 106 8.40 -15.86 -4.47
CA LYS A 106 8.16 -15.12 -5.72
C LYS A 106 7.26 -13.89 -5.52
N LEU A 107 6.31 -13.94 -4.58
CA LEU A 107 5.49 -12.79 -4.24
C LEU A 107 6.29 -11.73 -3.46
N LEU A 108 7.19 -12.14 -2.55
CA LEU A 108 8.13 -11.24 -1.87
C LEU A 108 9.06 -10.56 -2.88
N ASP A 109 9.74 -11.32 -3.73
CA ASP A 109 10.61 -10.80 -4.79
C ASP A 109 9.84 -9.85 -5.72
N GLY A 110 8.60 -10.24 -6.06
CA GLY A 110 7.68 -9.44 -6.86
C GLY A 110 7.26 -8.13 -6.18
N SER A 111 7.18 -8.09 -4.85
CA SER A 111 6.92 -6.88 -4.06
C SER A 111 8.16 -5.99 -4.02
N GLU A 112 9.32 -6.56 -3.70
CA GLU A 112 10.60 -5.86 -3.65
C GLU A 112 10.92 -5.19 -4.99
N ALA A 113 10.70 -5.88 -6.11
CA ALA A 113 10.89 -5.33 -7.45
C ALA A 113 9.99 -4.11 -7.75
N LYS A 114 8.83 -3.99 -7.08
CA LYS A 114 7.88 -2.89 -7.28
C LYS A 114 8.05 -1.74 -6.28
N MET A 115 8.73 -1.97 -5.16
CA MET A 115 8.95 -0.93 -4.16
C MET A 115 9.69 0.30 -4.68
N PRO A 116 10.71 0.21 -5.56
CA PRO A 116 11.35 1.38 -6.13
C PRO A 116 10.36 2.32 -6.84
N ALA A 117 9.39 1.76 -7.58
CA ALA A 117 8.37 2.56 -8.26
C ALA A 117 7.45 3.28 -7.25
N CYS A 118 6.99 2.59 -6.20
CA CYS A 118 6.23 3.21 -5.11
C CYS A 118 7.04 4.32 -4.43
N GLN A 119 8.32 4.09 -4.09
CA GLN A 119 9.17 5.07 -3.43
C GLN A 119 9.39 6.31 -4.30
N GLN A 120 9.61 6.13 -5.61
CA GLN A 120 9.79 7.22 -6.55
C GLN A 120 8.50 8.03 -6.69
N ALA A 121 7.34 7.38 -6.79
CA ALA A 121 6.06 8.04 -6.88
C ALA A 121 5.71 8.81 -5.58
N VAL A 122 6.03 8.23 -4.41
CA VAL A 122 5.90 8.93 -3.11
C VAL A 122 6.80 10.15 -3.04
N LYS A 123 8.04 10.07 -3.54
CA LYS A 123 8.95 11.23 -3.58
C LYS A 123 8.39 12.35 -4.46
N ALA A 124 7.85 12.02 -5.63
CA ALA A 124 7.20 12.99 -6.52
C ALA A 124 5.96 13.61 -5.85
N LEU A 125 5.15 12.79 -5.17
CA LEU A 125 4.01 13.26 -4.39
C LEU A 125 4.43 14.23 -3.28
N GLN A 126 5.51 13.93 -2.56
CA GLN A 126 6.03 14.80 -1.51
C GLN A 126 6.59 16.12 -2.03
N GLN A 127 7.15 16.14 -3.24
CA GLN A 127 7.60 17.38 -3.88
C GLN A 127 6.42 18.31 -4.19
N LEU A 128 5.28 17.76 -4.60
CA LEU A 128 4.04 18.52 -4.83
C LEU A 128 3.46 19.10 -3.52
N LEU A 129 3.66 18.40 -2.40
CA LEU A 129 3.15 18.80 -1.08
C LEU A 129 3.98 19.86 -0.36
N ARG A 130 5.21 20.10 -0.83
CA ARG A 130 6.05 21.20 -0.35
C ARG A 130 5.54 22.56 -0.83
#